data_AF-A0A8T3RW55-F1
#
_entry.id   AF-A0A8T3RW55-F1
#
_cell.length_a   1.000
_cell.length_b   1.000
_cell.length_c   1.000
_cell.angle_alpha   90.00
_cell.angle_beta   90.00
_cell.angle_gamma   90.00
#
_symmetry.space_group_name_H-M   'P 1'
#
loop_
_entity.id
_entity.type
_entity.pdbx_description
1 polymer ?
#
loop_
_entity_poly.entity_id
_entity_poly.type
_entity_poly.pdbx_seq_one_letter_code
_entity_poly.pdbx_strand_id
1 'polypeptide(L)' 'MSPTPSRDIAKIIRDGTAIDRAIVAAHRRVILRHRQLGVPLVIWRDGQVAEVPPESVELPEVSGDFESQER' A
#
# COMPACT_ATOMS: atom_id res chain seq x y z
N MET A 1 -28.12 -19.82 4.01
CA MET A 1 -26.89 -19.14 3.55
C MET A 1 -25.71 -19.93 4.10
N SER A 2 -24.98 -20.64 3.24
CA SER A 2 -23.74 -21.30 3.66
C SER A 2 -22.70 -20.22 3.97
N PRO A 3 -21.96 -20.30 5.10
CA PRO A 3 -20.84 -19.39 5.30
C PRO A 3 -19.84 -19.68 4.17
N THR A 4 -19.60 -18.69 3.31
CA THR A 4 -18.46 -18.69 2.40
C THR A 4 -17.24 -19.15 3.20
N PRO A 5 -16.43 -20.12 2.74
CA PRO A 5 -15.27 -20.53 3.50
C PRO A 5 -14.43 -19.28 3.73
N SER A 6 -14.42 -18.81 4.98
CA SER A 6 -13.57 -17.70 5.39
C SER A 6 -12.18 -18.16 4.99
N ARG A 7 -11.56 -17.47 4.03
CA ARG A 7 -10.12 -17.60 3.83
C ARG A 7 -9.50 -17.55 5.21
N ASP A 8 -8.60 -18.47 5.52
CA ASP A 8 -7.97 -18.53 6.83
C ASP A 8 -7.21 -17.21 7.05
N ILE A 9 -7.85 -16.29 7.77
CA ILE A 9 -7.36 -14.94 8.00
C ILE A 9 -6.05 -15.01 8.75
N ALA A 10 -5.92 -15.95 9.70
CA ALA A 10 -4.68 -16.15 10.44
C ALA A 10 -3.54 -16.60 9.51
N LYS A 11 -3.83 -17.45 8.53
CA LYS A 11 -2.84 -17.82 7.50
C LYS A 11 -2.44 -16.63 6.62
N ILE A 12 -3.39 -15.80 6.19
CA ILE A 12 -3.10 -14.59 5.37
C ILE A 12 -2.26 -13.58 6.14
N ILE A 13 -2.60 -13.32 7.40
CA ILE A 13 -1.85 -12.38 8.25
C ILE A 13 -0.42 -12.90 8.46
N ARG A 14 -0.26 -14.21 8.69
CA ARG A 14 1.06 -14.83 8.88
C ARG A 14 1.91 -14.78 7.62
N ASP A 15 1.31 -15.03 6.45
CA ASP A 15 2.00 -15.00 5.16
C ASP A 15 2.36 -13.58 4.71
N GLY A 16 1.54 -12.58 5.04
CA GLY A 16 1.81 -11.14 4.82
C GLY A 16 1.74 -10.69 3.36
N THR A 17 2.12 -11.54 2.40
CA THR A 17 2.28 -11.22 0.98
C THR A 17 1.04 -10.57 0.35
N ALA A 18 -0.15 -11.09 0.65
CA ALA A 18 -1.39 -10.54 0.13
C ALA A 18 -1.70 -9.14 0.69
N ILE A 19 -1.31 -8.88 1.94
CA ILE A 19 -1.49 -7.59 2.62
C ILE A 19 -0.49 -6.58 2.05
N ASP A 20 0.78 -6.97 1.91
CA ASP A 20 1.83 -6.10 1.37
C ASP A 20 1.50 -5.63 -0.05
N ARG A 21 1.07 -6.56 -0.92
CA ARG A 21 0.58 -6.24 -2.27
C ARG A 21 -0.60 -5.26 -2.24
N ALA A 22 -1.52 -5.44 -1.30
CA ALA A 22 -2.68 -4.56 -1.16
C ALA A 22 -2.27 -3.14 -0.72
N ILE A 23 -1.31 -3.02 0.20
CA ILE A 23 -0.77 -1.74 0.66
C ILE A 23 -0.05 -1.01 -0.48
N VAL A 24 0.83 -1.69 -1.21
CA VAL A 24 1.55 -1.10 -2.35
C VAL A 24 0.58 -0.63 -3.44
N ALA A 25 -0.42 -1.44 -3.77
CA ALA A 25 -1.47 -1.05 -4.71
C ALA A 25 -2.27 0.17 -4.22
N ALA A 26 -2.58 0.24 -2.92
CA ALA A 26 -3.27 1.38 -2.33
C ALA A 26 -2.43 2.66 -2.40
N HIS A 27 -1.16 2.61 -2.00
CA HIS A 27 -0.22 3.74 -2.08
C HIS A 27 -0.16 4.29 -3.51
N ARG A 28 0.04 3.40 -4.49
CA ARG A 28 0.10 3.79 -5.91
C ARG A 28 -1.18 4.50 -6.37
N ARG A 29 -2.36 3.98 -6.02
CA ARG A 29 -3.64 4.59 -6.38
C ARG A 29 -3.81 5.98 -5.77
N VAL A 30 -3.43 6.15 -4.51
CA VAL A 30 -3.55 7.44 -3.79
C VAL A 30 -2.66 8.50 -4.44
N ILE A 31 -1.38 8.19 -4.69
CA ILE A 31 -0.45 9.14 -5.32
C ILE A 31 -0.98 9.56 -6.69
N LEU A 32 -1.38 8.59 -7.54
CA LEU A 32 -1.91 8.89 -8.87
C LEU A 32 -3.17 9.77 -8.80
N ARG A 33 -4.07 9.49 -7.87
CA ARG A 33 -5.31 10.27 -7.72
C ARG A 33 -5.02 11.72 -7.33
N HIS A 34 -4.09 11.95 -6.42
CA HIS A 34 -3.69 13.29 -5.99
C HIS A 34 -3.00 14.07 -7.11
N ARG A 35 -2.11 13.43 -7.88
CA ARG A 35 -1.52 14.04 -9.10
C ARG A 35 -2.59 14.46 -10.11
N GLN A 36 -3.56 13.60 -10.38
CA GLN A 36 -4.66 13.91 -11.33
C GLN A 36 -5.54 15.08 -10.87
N LEU A 37 -5.71 15.23 -9.55
CA LEU A 37 -6.52 16.29 -8.97
C LEU A 37 -5.74 17.59 -8.74
N GLY A 38 -4.40 17.56 -8.83
CA GLY A 38 -3.55 18.70 -8.48
C GLY A 38 -3.64 19.10 -7.01
N VAL A 39 -3.86 18.14 -6.11
CA VAL A 39 -3.97 18.37 -4.65
C VAL A 39 -2.82 17.70 -3.89
N PRO A 40 -2.33 18.28 -2.78
CA PRO A 40 -1.20 17.74 -2.02
C PRO A 40 -1.51 16.40 -1.36
N LEU A 41 -0.46 15.64 -1.06
CA LEU A 41 -0.51 14.46 -0.18
C LEU A 41 -0.18 14.87 1.24
N VAL A 42 -0.82 14.21 2.21
CA VAL A 42 -0.49 14.33 3.63
C VAL A 42 0.29 13.09 4.03
N ILE A 43 1.53 13.26 4.48
CA ILE A 43 2.41 12.16 4.88
C ILE A 43 2.88 12.35 6.33
N TRP A 44 3.23 11.24 6.97
CA TRP A 44 4.02 11.28 8.19
C TRP A 44 5.50 11.31 7.84
N ARG A 45 6.21 12.35 8.25
CA ARG A 45 7.64 12.53 7.99
C ARG A 45 8.29 13.17 9.21
N ASP A 46 9.40 12.59 9.66
CA ASP A 46 10.21 13.13 10.76
C ASP A 46 9.40 13.41 12.05
N GLY A 47 8.43 12.54 12.36
CA GLY A 47 7.59 12.66 13.56
C GLY A 47 6.46 13.68 13.45
N GLN A 48 6.21 14.23 12.26
CA GLN A 48 5.19 15.24 12.02
C GLN A 48 4.32 14.90 10.81
N VAL A 49 3.14 15.50 10.77
CA VAL A 49 2.26 15.48 9.59
C VAL A 49 2.71 16.60 8.65
N ALA A 50 3.06 16.25 7.41
CA ALA A 50 3.53 17.18 6.39
C ALA A 50 2.67 17.08 5.12
N GLU A 51 2.32 18.23 4.55
CA GLU A 51 1.74 18.30 3.21
C GLU A 51 2.86 18.40 2.17
N VAL A 52 2.81 17.55 1.15
CA VAL A 52 3.81 17.49 0.08
C VAL A 52 3.16 17.46 -1.30
N PRO A 53 3.80 18.02 -2.34
CA PRO A 53 3.35 17.84 -3.71
C PRO A 53 3.32 16.35 -4.08
N PRO A 54 2.29 15.85 -4.78
CA PRO A 54 2.21 14.43 -5.11
C PRO A 54 3.28 13.97 -6.12
N GLU A 55 3.95 14.89 -6.81
CA GLU A 55 5.05 14.67 -7.73
C GLU A 55 6.37 14.39 -7.01
N SER A 56 6.54 14.88 -5.78
CA SER A 56 7.75 14.61 -4.99
C SER A 56 7.75 13.23 -4.32
N VAL A 57 6.61 12.53 -4.35
CA VAL A 57 6.48 11.18 -3.80
C VAL A 57 6.67 10.17 -4.93
N GLU A 58 7.60 9.24 -4.74
CA GLU A 58 7.89 8.18 -5.71
C GLU A 58 6.70 7.21 -5.84
N LEU A 59 6.41 6.78 -7.07
CA LEU A 59 5.39 5.76 -7.31
C LEU A 59 6.00 4.40 -7.01
N PRO A 60 5.44 3.63 -6.07
CA PRO A 60 6.00 2.32 -5.77
C PRO A 60 5.87 1.40 -6.99
N GLU A 61 6.94 0.67 -7.28
CA GLU A 61 6.94 -0.31 -8.36
C GLU A 61 5.99 -1.45 -8.04
N VAL A 62 5.34 -1.96 -9.08
CA VAL A 62 4.52 -3.18 -9.02
C VAL A 62 5.29 -4.30 -9.69
N SER A 63 6.53 -4.53 -9.28
CA SER A 63 7.28 -5.73 -9.67
C SER A 63 6.82 -6.88 -8.76
N GLY A 64 6.40 -7.98 -9.39
CA GLY A 64 5.55 -9.02 -8.80
C GLY A 64 6.18 -9.92 -7.73
N ASP A 65 7.41 -9.65 -7.32
CA ASP A 65 8.25 -10.60 -6.58
C ASP A 65 8.64 -10.03 -5.22
N PHE A 66 7.69 -10.02 -4.29
CA PHE A 66 7.99 -9.97 -2.85
C PHE A 66 8.46 -11.36 -2.38
N GLU A 67 9.44 -11.95 -3.08
CA GLU A 67 10.06 -13.19 -2.61
C GLU A 67 10.87 -12.87 -1.34
N SER A 68 10.31 -13.28 -0.22
CA SER A 68 10.99 -13.81 0.96
C SER A 68 12.36 -13.19 1.25
N GLN A 69 12.39 -11.98 1.81
CA GLN A 69 13.49 -11.64 2.72
C GLN A 69 13.13 -12.14 4.13
N GLU A 70 13.20 -13.46 4.28
CA GLU A 70 13.47 -14.09 5.58
C GLU A 70 14.99 -14.00 5.78
N ARG A 71 15.42 -13.22 6.78
CA ARG A 71 16.70 -13.41 7.47
C ARG A 71 16.47 -13.36 8.96
#